data_AF-A0A968VMA6-F1
#
_entry.id   AF-A0A968VMA6-F1
#
_cell.length_a   1.000
_cell.length_b   1.000
_cell.length_c   1.000
_cell.angle_alpha   90.00
_cell.angle_beta   90.00
_cell.angle_gamma   90.00
#
_symmetry.space_group_name_H-M   'P 1'
#
loop_
_entity.id
_entity.type
_entity.pdbx_description
1 polymer ?
#
loop_
_entity_poly.entity_id
_entity_poly.type
_entity_poly.pdbx_seq_one_letter_code
_entity_poly.pdbx_strand_id
1 'polypeptide(L)'
;MVAINYAYPIESFRRGDILDGKLIRGTKGNLFSGLVGKNVGAYLEDYTLKKTNRKIKVSLANDVVCLLLSSSLSLEGVRIGVVVGTGFNTGFWLNSKTIVNIESGNFDDFVMSESGKYVDENSSNCGKQKWEKEVSGAYLVKHYNYFARQNKLNRINKSRKLSEIANEEKGLPGEISRLLFMRSASLVAVTVAAISKFQSGEGELVIEGGVFWKGYNFVGYFIDYLKN
;
A
#
# COMPACT_ATOMS: atom_id res chain seq x y z
N MET A 1 2.34 9.51 -25.79
CA MET A 1 1.65 8.58 -24.87
C MET A 1 1.96 9.03 -23.45
N VAL A 2 0.97 9.06 -22.57
CA VAL A 2 1.10 9.40 -21.15
C VAL A 2 0.83 8.14 -20.34
N ALA A 3 1.77 7.75 -19.49
CA ALA A 3 1.59 6.64 -18.55
C ALA A 3 1.26 7.21 -17.17
N ILE A 4 0.23 6.68 -16.50
CA ILE A 4 -0.24 7.16 -15.21
C ILE A 4 -0.14 6.02 -14.19
N ASN A 5 0.66 6.23 -13.15
CA ASN A 5 0.55 5.47 -11.91
C ASN A 5 -0.71 5.94 -11.16
N TYR A 6 -1.69 5.06 -11.03
CA TYR A 6 -2.99 5.35 -10.46
C TYR A 6 -3.23 4.52 -9.20
N ALA A 7 -2.87 5.08 -8.05
CA ALA A 7 -2.95 4.45 -6.73
C ALA A 7 -4.38 4.41 -6.14
N TYR A 8 -5.36 3.98 -6.93
CA TYR A 8 -6.74 3.72 -6.51
C TYR A 8 -7.18 2.35 -7.01
N PRO A 9 -8.17 1.70 -6.35
CA PRO A 9 -8.71 0.43 -6.82
C PRO A 9 -9.35 0.58 -8.21
N ILE A 10 -8.76 -0.12 -9.18
CA ILE A 10 -9.21 -0.16 -10.56
C ILE A 10 -9.43 -1.61 -11.01
N GLU A 11 -10.46 -1.81 -11.82
CA GLU A 11 -10.58 -3.01 -12.64
C GLU A 11 -9.72 -2.80 -13.89
N SER A 12 -8.54 -3.40 -13.91
CA SER A 12 -7.59 -3.28 -15.01
C SER A 12 -8.05 -4.08 -16.22
N PHE A 13 -8.03 -3.47 -17.40
CA PHE A 13 -8.34 -4.15 -18.65
C PHE A 13 -7.51 -3.57 -19.80
N ARG A 14 -7.42 -4.31 -20.89
CA ARG A 14 -6.67 -3.88 -22.08
C ARG A 14 -7.60 -3.16 -23.06
N ARG A 15 -7.19 -1.96 -23.52
CA ARG A 15 -7.88 -1.20 -24.58
C ARG A 15 -6.95 -1.06 -25.79
N GLY A 16 -7.05 -1.98 -26.75
CA GLY A 16 -6.06 -2.09 -27.83
C GLY A 16 -4.70 -2.52 -27.27
N ASP A 17 -3.67 -1.69 -27.41
CA ASP A 17 -2.30 -1.99 -26.93
C ASP A 17 -1.89 -1.23 -25.66
N ILE A 18 -2.86 -0.69 -24.92
CA ILE A 18 -2.61 0.00 -23.65
C ILE A 18 -3.39 -0.62 -22.52
N LEU A 19 -2.86 -0.46 -21.32
CA LEU A 19 -3.56 -0.78 -20.09
C LEU A 19 -4.44 0.41 -19.70
N ASP A 20 -5.71 0.13 -19.45
CA ASP A 20 -6.68 1.08 -18.91
C ASP A 20 -7.27 0.48 -17.62
N GLY A 21 -8.03 1.28 -16.89
CA GLY A 21 -8.65 0.85 -15.65
C GLY A 21 -9.97 1.54 -15.43
N LYS A 22 -10.97 0.75 -15.03
CA LYS A 22 -12.26 1.27 -14.58
C LYS A 22 -12.18 1.55 -13.09
N LEU A 23 -12.45 2.79 -12.68
CA LEU A 23 -12.40 3.16 -11.26
C LEU A 23 -13.52 2.42 -10.50
N ILE A 24 -13.15 1.56 -9.55
CA ILE A 24 -14.12 0.78 -8.77
C ILE A 24 -14.76 1.67 -7.69
N ARG A 25 -13.95 2.47 -6.99
CA ARG A 25 -14.40 3.36 -5.92
C ARG A 25 -13.39 4.48 -5.70
N GLY A 26 -13.86 5.67 -5.30
CA GLY A 26 -12.97 6.72 -4.77
C GLY A 26 -12.46 6.37 -3.37
N THR A 27 -11.36 7.00 -2.95
CA THR A 27 -10.92 7.00 -1.54
C THR A 27 -11.25 8.36 -0.92
N LYS A 28 -11.47 8.40 0.40
CA LYS A 28 -11.95 9.62 1.08
C LYS A 28 -10.81 10.64 1.24
N GLY A 29 -10.90 11.68 0.40
CA GLY A 29 -10.00 12.82 0.27
C GLY A 29 -10.20 13.51 -1.10
N ASN A 30 -10.51 12.70 -2.13
CA ASN A 30 -10.85 13.15 -3.48
C ASN A 30 -12.15 12.48 -3.92
N LEU A 31 -13.27 13.22 -3.86
CA LEU A 31 -14.55 12.76 -4.40
C LEU A 31 -14.50 12.83 -5.93
N PHE A 32 -13.90 11.83 -6.58
CA PHE A 32 -14.05 11.61 -8.01
C PHE A 32 -15.44 11.00 -8.32
N SER A 33 -16.52 11.56 -7.77
CA SER A 33 -17.89 11.03 -7.91
C SER A 33 -18.27 10.87 -9.39
N GLY A 34 -17.82 11.78 -10.25
CA GLY A 34 -18.03 11.71 -11.69
C GLY A 34 -17.12 10.74 -12.45
N LEU A 35 -16.16 10.07 -11.81
CA LEU A 35 -15.20 9.15 -12.44
C LEU A 35 -15.43 7.68 -12.03
N VAL A 36 -16.12 7.43 -10.91
CA VAL A 36 -16.44 6.06 -10.47
C VAL A 36 -17.24 5.34 -11.56
N GLY A 37 -16.83 4.12 -11.87
CA GLY A 37 -17.40 3.32 -12.94
C GLY A 37 -16.97 3.71 -14.36
N LYS A 38 -16.14 4.73 -14.54
CA LYS A 38 -15.61 5.13 -15.85
C LYS A 38 -14.23 4.53 -16.12
N ASN A 39 -13.96 4.32 -17.40
CA ASN A 39 -12.64 3.97 -17.93
C ASN A 39 -11.75 5.21 -17.83
N VAL A 40 -10.83 5.23 -16.87
CA VAL A 40 -10.10 6.44 -16.48
C VAL A 40 -9.22 6.95 -17.62
N GLY A 41 -8.55 6.06 -18.35
CA GLY A 41 -7.65 6.43 -19.45
C GLY A 41 -8.42 7.06 -20.60
N ALA A 42 -9.45 6.36 -21.09
CA ALA A 42 -10.34 6.89 -22.12
C ALA A 42 -11.01 8.22 -21.72
N TYR A 43 -11.44 8.34 -20.46
CA TYR A 43 -12.04 9.57 -19.96
C TYR A 43 -11.06 10.75 -19.98
N LEU A 44 -9.80 10.52 -19.60
CA LEU A 44 -8.75 11.54 -19.65
C LEU A 44 -8.40 11.92 -21.09
N GLU A 45 -8.34 10.95 -22.01
CA GLU A 45 -8.14 11.21 -23.45
C GLU A 45 -9.23 12.15 -24.00
N ASP A 46 -10.50 11.81 -23.76
CA ASP A 46 -11.66 12.60 -24.19
C ASP A 46 -11.65 14.00 -23.56
N TYR A 47 -11.35 14.08 -22.26
CA TYR A 47 -11.30 15.35 -21.54
C TYR A 47 -10.20 16.26 -22.07
N THR A 48 -8.99 15.73 -22.30
CA THR A 48 -7.88 16.50 -22.87
C THR A 48 -8.20 16.97 -24.29
N LEU A 49 -8.82 16.13 -25.12
CA LEU A 49 -9.23 16.53 -26.46
C LEU A 49 -10.24 17.69 -26.40
N LYS A 50 -11.28 17.59 -25.57
CA LYS A 50 -12.30 18.64 -25.43
C LYS A 50 -11.76 19.96 -24.90
N LYS A 51 -10.80 19.92 -23.96
CA LYS A 51 -10.27 21.13 -23.30
C LYS A 51 -9.12 21.79 -24.04
N THR A 52 -8.32 21.02 -24.76
CA THR A 52 -7.05 21.50 -25.34
C THR A 52 -6.94 21.31 -26.85
N ASN A 53 -7.92 20.64 -27.46
CA ASN A 53 -7.90 20.22 -28.87
C ASN A 53 -6.66 19.36 -29.24
N ARG A 54 -6.09 18.65 -28.26
CA ARG A 54 -4.94 17.75 -28.46
C ARG A 54 -5.35 16.31 -28.23
N LYS A 55 -4.99 15.44 -29.18
CA LYS A 55 -5.14 13.99 -29.03
C LYS A 55 -3.95 13.45 -28.24
N ILE A 56 -4.23 12.73 -27.16
CA ILE A 56 -3.24 11.98 -26.39
C ILE A 56 -3.67 10.52 -26.30
N LYS A 57 -2.73 9.65 -25.91
CA LYS A 57 -3.00 8.25 -25.56
C LYS A 57 -2.60 8.07 -24.11
N VAL A 58 -3.51 7.58 -23.27
CA VAL A 58 -3.33 7.42 -21.83
C VAL A 58 -3.34 5.93 -21.48
N SER A 59 -2.22 5.45 -20.93
CA SER A 59 -2.16 4.14 -20.28
C SER A 59 -2.12 4.36 -18.78
N LEU A 60 -2.84 3.56 -18.00
CA LEU A 60 -2.77 3.62 -16.54
C LEU A 60 -2.66 2.24 -15.92
N ALA A 61 -2.01 2.18 -14.76
CA ALA A 61 -1.87 0.97 -13.96
C ALA A 61 -1.92 1.32 -12.47
N ASN A 62 -2.21 0.34 -11.64
CA ASN A 62 -2.07 0.44 -10.18
C ASN A 62 -0.59 0.62 -9.79
N ASP A 63 -0.33 1.22 -8.62
CA ASP A 63 1.01 1.52 -8.10
C ASP A 63 1.91 0.29 -7.99
N VAL A 64 1.41 -0.81 -7.45
CA VAL A 64 2.15 -2.08 -7.37
C VAL A 64 2.46 -2.65 -8.76
N VAL A 65 1.55 -2.47 -9.72
CA VAL A 65 1.75 -2.92 -11.11
C VAL A 65 2.84 -2.09 -11.79
N CYS A 66 2.80 -0.76 -11.62
CA CYS A 66 3.87 0.13 -12.09
C CYS A 66 5.22 -0.24 -11.47
N LEU A 67 5.24 -0.52 -10.17
CA LEU A 67 6.45 -0.94 -9.46
C LEU A 67 7.04 -2.23 -10.07
N LEU A 68 6.21 -3.25 -10.26
CA LEU A 68 6.62 -4.52 -10.87
C LEU A 68 7.08 -4.37 -12.31
N LEU A 69 6.45 -3.49 -13.10
CA LEU A 69 6.87 -3.19 -14.48
C LEU A 69 8.17 -2.39 -14.55
N SER A 70 8.50 -1.63 -13.51
CA SER A 70 9.76 -0.87 -13.43
C SER A 70 10.97 -1.71 -13.03
N SER A 71 10.75 -2.90 -12.48
CA SER A 71 11.81 -3.84 -12.12
C SER A 71 12.47 -4.48 -13.36
N SER A 72 13.74 -4.90 -13.21
CA SER A 72 14.61 -5.39 -14.31
C SER A 72 13.93 -6.39 -15.26
N LEU A 73 14.28 -6.39 -16.55
CA LEU A 73 13.67 -7.24 -17.59
C LEU A 73 14.00 -8.74 -17.48
N SER A 74 14.81 -9.19 -16.52
CA SER A 74 15.08 -10.62 -16.32
C SER A 74 13.85 -11.35 -15.78
N LEU A 75 13.03 -11.94 -16.64
CA LEU A 75 11.78 -12.62 -16.27
C LEU A 75 11.97 -13.97 -15.55
N GLU A 76 13.17 -14.27 -15.06
CA GLU A 76 13.48 -15.49 -14.33
C GLU A 76 13.25 -15.31 -12.83
N GLY A 77 12.46 -16.19 -12.23
CA GLY A 77 12.20 -16.24 -10.78
C GLY A 77 10.89 -15.59 -10.33
N VAL A 78 10.57 -15.81 -9.06
CA VAL A 78 9.41 -15.21 -8.38
C VAL A 78 9.69 -13.72 -8.17
N ARG A 79 8.69 -12.87 -8.38
CA ARG A 79 8.82 -11.42 -8.17
C ARG A 79 7.63 -10.86 -7.43
N ILE A 80 7.91 -10.20 -6.32
CA ILE A 80 6.88 -9.66 -5.43
C ILE A 80 7.09 -8.15 -5.30
N GLY A 81 6.04 -7.42 -5.67
CA GLY A 81 5.95 -5.97 -5.51
C GLY A 81 5.28 -5.66 -4.19
N VAL A 82 5.90 -4.79 -3.38
CA VAL A 82 5.36 -4.36 -2.09
C VAL A 82 5.36 -2.85 -2.05
N VAL A 83 4.18 -2.26 -1.83
CA VAL A 83 4.04 -0.84 -1.54
C VAL A 83 3.64 -0.71 -0.07
N VAL A 84 4.52 -0.12 0.75
CA VAL A 84 4.22 0.18 2.15
C VAL A 84 4.64 1.61 2.50
N GLY A 85 3.67 2.51 2.41
CA GLY A 85 3.82 3.94 2.60
C GLY A 85 2.61 4.51 3.33
N THR A 86 1.89 5.44 2.69
CA THR A 86 0.60 5.92 3.20
C THR A 86 -0.43 4.78 3.23
N GLY A 87 -0.48 3.97 2.16
CA GLY A 87 -1.27 2.74 2.09
C GLY A 87 -0.39 1.50 2.14
N PHE A 88 -1.02 0.33 1.99
CA PHE A 88 -0.37 -0.96 1.87
C PHE A 88 -1.00 -1.77 0.74
N ASN A 89 -0.17 -2.25 -0.18
CA ASN A 89 -0.59 -3.16 -1.23
C ASN A 89 0.55 -4.07 -1.68
N THR A 90 0.23 -5.23 -2.21
CA THR A 90 1.18 -6.20 -2.75
C THR A 90 0.67 -6.83 -4.04
N GLY A 91 1.61 -7.32 -4.83
CA GLY A 91 1.34 -7.98 -6.08
C GLY A 91 2.53 -8.80 -6.51
N PHE A 92 2.37 -9.62 -7.52
CA PHE A 92 3.43 -10.47 -8.02
C PHE A 92 3.26 -10.79 -9.49
N TRP A 93 4.34 -11.22 -10.13
CA TRP A 93 4.28 -11.85 -11.44
C TRP A 93 3.80 -13.29 -11.28
N LEU A 94 2.63 -13.61 -11.84
CA LEU A 94 2.11 -14.98 -11.86
C LEU A 94 2.84 -15.84 -12.90
N ASN A 95 3.27 -15.20 -14.00
CA ASN A 95 4.07 -15.75 -15.07
C ASN A 95 4.72 -14.60 -15.85
N SER A 96 5.50 -14.89 -16.89
CA SER A 96 6.22 -13.89 -17.70
C SER A 96 5.35 -12.82 -18.40
N LYS A 97 4.02 -12.94 -18.36
CA LYS A 97 3.08 -12.05 -19.06
C LYS A 97 1.99 -11.46 -18.17
N THR A 98 1.86 -11.92 -16.92
CA THR A 98 0.72 -11.62 -16.07
C THR A 98 1.16 -11.14 -14.70
N ILE A 99 0.78 -9.91 -14.35
CA ILE A 99 0.90 -9.38 -12.99
C ILE A 99 -0.44 -9.52 -12.29
N VAL A 100 -0.41 -9.99 -11.05
CA VAL A 100 -1.57 -10.02 -10.15
C VAL A 100 -1.39 -8.91 -9.11
N ASN A 101 -2.30 -7.94 -9.11
CA ASN A 101 -2.48 -7.02 -7.99
C ASN A 101 -3.44 -7.66 -6.99
N ILE A 102 -2.97 -7.91 -5.76
CA ILE A 102 -3.76 -8.63 -4.75
C ILE A 102 -4.81 -7.71 -4.09
N GLU A 103 -4.57 -6.39 -4.08
CA GLU A 103 -5.31 -5.46 -3.19
C GLU A 103 -5.23 -5.94 -1.72
N SER A 104 -4.05 -6.39 -1.31
CA SER A 104 -3.80 -7.10 -0.04
C SER A 104 -4.14 -6.29 1.20
N GLY A 105 -4.21 -4.96 1.09
CA GLY A 105 -4.71 -4.09 2.15
C GLY A 105 -6.11 -4.46 2.63
N ASN A 106 -6.95 -5.10 1.80
CA ASN A 106 -8.31 -5.52 2.14
C ASN A 106 -8.42 -6.94 2.73
N PHE A 107 -7.31 -7.65 2.95
CA PHE A 107 -7.34 -8.95 3.63
C PHE A 107 -7.96 -8.80 5.04
N ASP A 108 -8.86 -9.70 5.41
CA ASP A 108 -9.66 -9.62 6.65
C ASP A 108 -9.79 -10.92 7.43
N ASP A 109 -9.20 -12.02 6.96
CA ASP A 109 -9.17 -13.31 7.65
C ASP A 109 -8.01 -13.37 8.66
N PHE A 110 -8.07 -12.50 9.67
CA PHE A 110 -7.10 -12.45 10.76
C PHE A 110 -7.67 -11.79 12.02
N VAL A 111 -7.00 -11.97 13.15
CA VAL A 111 -7.36 -11.29 14.40
C VAL A 111 -6.77 -9.89 14.43
N MET A 112 -7.63 -8.87 14.27
CA MET A 112 -7.22 -7.47 14.43
C MET A 112 -6.78 -7.16 15.86
N SER A 113 -5.78 -6.29 15.98
CA SER A 113 -5.34 -5.77 17.28
C SER A 113 -6.45 -4.92 17.92
N GLU A 114 -6.42 -4.76 19.24
CA GLU A 114 -7.41 -3.91 19.95
C GLU A 114 -7.40 -2.46 19.42
N SER A 115 -6.19 -1.91 19.27
CA SER A 115 -6.01 -0.60 18.64
C SER A 115 -6.45 -0.59 17.17
N GLY A 116 -6.27 -1.69 16.44
CA GLY A 116 -6.74 -1.86 15.06
C GLY A 116 -8.26 -1.83 14.94
N LYS A 117 -8.98 -2.51 15.84
CA LYS A 117 -10.46 -2.46 15.91
C LYS A 117 -10.95 -1.04 16.15
N TYR A 118 -10.36 -0.34 17.13
CA TYR A 118 -10.66 1.07 17.37
C TYR A 118 -10.38 1.94 16.14
N VAL A 119 -9.25 1.71 15.46
CA VAL A 119 -8.87 2.44 14.25
C VAL A 119 -9.86 2.17 13.10
N ASP A 120 -10.33 0.94 12.94
CA ASP A 120 -11.33 0.53 11.94
C ASP A 120 -12.68 1.21 12.18
N GLU A 121 -13.21 1.10 13.39
CA GLU A 121 -14.50 1.69 13.80
C GLU A 121 -14.53 3.21 13.62
N ASN A 122 -13.39 3.87 13.85
CA ASN A 122 -13.26 5.33 13.72
C ASN A 122 -12.70 5.75 12.36
N SER A 123 -12.53 4.83 11.40
CA SER A 123 -12.09 5.18 10.06
C SER A 123 -13.28 5.50 9.16
N SER A 124 -12.99 6.23 8.11
CA SER A 124 -13.98 6.61 7.11
C SER A 124 -14.38 5.43 6.19
N ASN A 125 -13.67 4.31 6.28
CA ASN A 125 -13.85 3.05 5.55
C ASN A 125 -13.93 1.87 6.54
N CYS A 126 -14.73 2.02 7.61
CA CYS A 126 -15.00 0.97 8.60
C CYS A 126 -15.37 -0.37 7.92
N GLY A 127 -14.81 -1.46 8.43
CA GLY A 127 -15.00 -2.82 7.90
C GLY A 127 -14.19 -3.13 6.63
N LYS A 128 -13.41 -2.18 6.10
CA LYS A 128 -12.61 -2.33 4.86
C LYS A 128 -11.14 -2.00 5.11
N GLN A 129 -10.26 -2.48 4.23
CA GLN A 129 -8.82 -2.23 4.31
C GLN A 129 -8.22 -2.62 5.69
N LYS A 130 -8.69 -3.73 6.28
CA LYS A 130 -8.35 -4.11 7.66
C LYS A 130 -6.86 -4.41 7.81
N TRP A 131 -6.27 -5.14 6.86
CA TRP A 131 -4.82 -5.40 6.86
C TRP A 131 -4.00 -4.12 6.69
N GLU A 132 -4.39 -3.22 5.77
CA GLU A 132 -3.72 -1.93 5.60
C GLU A 132 -3.73 -1.10 6.90
N LYS A 133 -4.83 -1.15 7.65
CA LYS A 133 -4.95 -0.42 8.93
C LYS A 133 -3.91 -0.86 9.95
N GLU A 134 -3.50 -2.11 9.92
CA GLU A 134 -2.51 -2.67 10.85
C GLU A 134 -1.06 -2.37 10.44
N VAL A 135 -0.84 -1.96 9.19
CA VAL A 135 0.49 -1.91 8.56
C VAL A 135 0.90 -0.50 8.17
N SER A 136 0.02 0.27 7.54
CA SER A 136 0.43 1.45 6.78
C SER A 136 0.63 2.71 7.64
N GLY A 137 1.42 3.64 7.12
CA GLY A 137 1.77 4.89 7.80
C GLY A 137 0.59 5.80 8.08
N ALA A 138 -0.50 5.71 7.30
CA ALA A 138 -1.72 6.47 7.55
C ALA A 138 -2.43 6.03 8.85
N TYR A 139 -2.21 4.79 9.29
CA TYR A 139 -2.89 4.20 10.44
C TYR A 139 -1.95 3.98 11.63
N LEU A 140 -0.64 3.74 11.44
CA LEU A 140 0.31 3.61 12.57
C LEU A 140 0.26 4.79 13.54
N VAL A 141 0.08 6.02 13.03
CA VAL A 141 -0.13 7.21 13.87
C VAL A 141 -1.41 7.11 14.72
N LYS A 142 -2.47 6.52 14.17
CA LYS A 142 -3.74 6.34 14.90
C LYS A 142 -3.61 5.26 15.97
N HIS A 143 -2.88 4.18 15.70
CA HIS A 143 -2.52 3.18 16.71
C HIS A 143 -1.73 3.82 17.85
N TYR A 144 -0.70 4.61 17.55
CA TYR A 144 0.04 5.36 18.57
C TYR A 144 -0.89 6.26 19.39
N ASN A 145 -1.76 7.03 18.74
CA ASN A 145 -2.68 7.94 19.42
C ASN A 145 -3.71 7.23 20.31
N TYR A 146 -4.09 6.00 19.97
CA TYR A 146 -4.93 5.16 20.81
C TYR A 146 -4.21 4.86 22.14
N PHE A 147 -2.97 4.36 22.09
CA PHE A 147 -2.18 4.09 23.30
C PHE A 147 -1.79 5.37 24.04
N ALA A 148 -1.50 6.45 23.31
CA ALA A 148 -1.20 7.76 23.91
C ALA A 148 -2.38 8.27 24.74
N ARG A 149 -3.62 8.11 24.27
CA ARG A 149 -4.82 8.49 25.02
C ARG A 149 -4.95 7.70 26.33
N GLN A 150 -4.73 6.38 26.28
CA GLN A 150 -4.81 5.52 27.46
C GLN A 150 -3.75 5.87 28.52
N ASN A 151 -2.58 6.34 28.08
CA ASN A 151 -1.44 6.63 28.94
C ASN A 151 -1.21 8.13 29.20
N LYS A 152 -2.16 9.00 28.84
CA LYS A 152 -2.07 10.46 28.99
C LYS A 152 -0.83 11.08 28.32
N LEU A 153 -0.41 10.52 27.18
CA LEU A 153 0.73 11.00 26.38
C LEU A 153 0.28 11.98 25.28
N ASN A 154 1.24 12.72 24.73
CA ASN A 154 1.00 13.62 23.60
C ASN A 154 0.65 12.83 22.32
N ARG A 155 -0.42 13.25 21.65
CA ARG A 155 -0.84 12.70 20.35
C ARG A 155 -0.04 13.33 19.21
N ILE A 156 0.09 12.61 18.11
CA ILE A 156 0.77 13.06 16.89
C ILE A 156 -0.14 12.95 15.66
N ASN A 157 0.21 13.62 14.57
CA ASN A 157 -0.59 13.63 13.33
C ASN A 157 0.21 13.29 12.07
N LYS A 158 1.52 13.04 12.18
CA LYS A 158 2.42 12.71 11.07
C LYS A 158 3.21 11.44 11.36
N SER A 159 3.30 10.55 10.38
CA SER A 159 4.06 9.29 10.48
C SER A 159 5.56 9.52 10.69
N ARG A 160 6.11 10.61 10.14
CA ARG A 160 7.51 11.01 10.39
C ARG A 160 7.79 11.21 11.88
N LYS A 161 6.87 11.85 12.62
CA LYS A 161 7.03 12.08 14.05
C LYS A 161 7.05 10.78 14.85
N LEU A 162 6.36 9.75 14.38
CA LEU A 162 6.39 8.42 15.00
C LEU A 162 7.80 7.80 14.92
N SER A 163 8.48 7.94 13.78
CA SER A 163 9.87 7.49 13.61
C SER A 163 10.87 8.28 14.46
N GLU A 164 10.65 9.60 14.60
CA GLU A 164 11.43 10.46 15.49
C GLU A 164 11.27 10.04 16.96
N ILE A 165 10.03 9.81 17.43
CA ILE A 165 9.76 9.34 18.79
C ILE A 165 10.42 7.98 19.06
N ALA A 166 10.34 7.05 18.11
CA ALA A 166 10.97 5.73 18.24
C ALA A 166 12.50 5.81 18.43
N ASN A 167 13.15 6.79 17.77
CA ASN A 167 14.59 7.02 17.86
C ASN A 167 15.00 7.79 19.13
N GLU A 168 14.29 8.88 19.44
CA GLU A 168 14.77 9.90 20.39
C GLU A 168 14.20 9.70 21.80
N GLU A 169 12.97 9.21 21.92
CA GLU A 169 12.28 9.14 23.21
C GLU A 169 12.58 7.83 23.94
N LYS A 170 13.09 7.98 25.16
CA LYS A 170 13.22 6.89 26.14
C LYS A 170 11.91 6.77 26.93
N GLY A 171 11.55 5.55 27.31
CA GLY A 171 10.29 5.25 28.00
C GLY A 171 9.11 4.98 27.06
N LEU A 172 7.90 5.07 27.63
CA LEU A 172 6.68 4.53 27.03
C LEU A 172 6.34 5.06 25.61
N PRO A 173 6.46 6.36 25.28
CA PRO A 173 6.21 6.84 23.91
C PRO A 173 7.12 6.17 22.87
N GLY A 174 8.41 6.05 23.20
CA GLY A 174 9.40 5.38 22.35
C GLY A 174 9.11 3.89 22.24
N GLU A 175 8.78 3.22 23.34
CA GLU A 175 8.45 1.79 23.35
C GLU A 175 7.24 1.46 22.48
N ILE A 176 6.14 2.22 22.62
CA ILE A 176 4.96 2.07 21.76
C ILE A 176 5.35 2.25 20.29
N SER A 177 6.11 3.30 19.97
CA SER A 177 6.50 3.60 18.60
C SER A 177 7.35 2.50 17.98
N ARG A 178 8.33 1.96 18.72
CA ARG A 178 9.17 0.84 18.29
C ARG A 178 8.37 -0.44 18.07
N LEU A 179 7.47 -0.78 19.00
CA LEU A 179 6.58 -1.94 18.88
C LEU A 179 5.65 -1.85 17.67
N LEU A 180 5.13 -0.65 17.36
CA LEU A 180 4.29 -0.43 16.18
C LEU A 180 5.05 -0.65 14.87
N PHE A 181 6.29 -0.15 14.75
CA PHE A 181 7.12 -0.41 13.57
C PHE A 181 7.52 -1.88 13.45
N MET A 182 7.93 -2.52 14.56
CA MET A 182 8.27 -3.94 14.59
C MET A 182 7.09 -4.82 14.16
N ARG A 183 5.89 -4.55 14.69
CA ARG A 183 4.68 -5.27 14.32
C ARG A 183 4.27 -5.01 12.87
N SER A 184 4.36 -3.76 12.40
CA SER A 184 4.06 -3.47 10.99
C SER A 184 5.01 -4.22 10.06
N ALA A 185 6.33 -4.21 10.35
CA ALA A 185 7.32 -4.94 9.57
C ALA A 185 7.07 -6.46 9.58
N SER A 186 6.65 -7.04 10.71
CA SER A 186 6.32 -8.47 10.78
C SER A 186 5.11 -8.83 9.92
N LEU A 187 4.08 -7.99 9.88
CA LEU A 187 2.90 -8.21 9.02
C LEU A 187 3.24 -8.07 7.53
N VAL A 188 4.13 -7.15 7.16
CA VAL A 188 4.66 -7.07 5.79
C VAL A 188 5.45 -8.33 5.43
N ALA A 189 6.33 -8.80 6.33
CA ALA A 189 7.09 -10.03 6.14
C ALA A 189 6.19 -11.25 5.97
N VAL A 190 5.15 -11.40 6.79
CA VAL A 190 4.13 -12.47 6.65
C VAL A 190 3.45 -12.43 5.29
N THR A 191 3.11 -11.23 4.81
CA THR A 191 2.47 -11.08 3.49
C THR A 191 3.40 -11.55 2.37
N VAL A 192 4.68 -11.17 2.44
CA VAL A 192 5.69 -11.61 1.47
C VAL A 192 5.91 -13.12 1.54
N ALA A 193 6.08 -13.67 2.73
CA ALA A 193 6.26 -15.11 2.94
C ALA A 193 5.08 -15.93 2.41
N ALA A 194 3.84 -15.46 2.61
CA ALA A 194 2.64 -16.09 2.06
C ALA A 194 2.66 -16.13 0.52
N ILE A 195 3.06 -15.03 -0.13
CA ILE A 195 3.16 -14.96 -1.60
C ILE A 195 4.29 -15.87 -2.10
N SER A 196 5.46 -15.86 -1.45
CA SER A 196 6.59 -16.74 -1.80
C SER A 196 6.20 -18.21 -1.69
N LYS A 197 5.49 -18.58 -0.61
CA LYS A 197 4.96 -19.93 -0.42
C LYS A 197 3.95 -20.32 -1.51
N PHE A 198 3.06 -19.40 -1.89
CA PHE A 198 2.11 -19.62 -2.98
C PHE A 198 2.81 -19.82 -4.33
N GLN A 199 3.86 -19.05 -4.60
CA GLN A 199 4.67 -19.13 -5.83
C GLN A 199 5.67 -20.31 -5.84
N SER A 200 5.76 -21.08 -4.75
CA SER A 200 6.67 -22.22 -4.61
C SER A 200 8.15 -21.87 -4.82
N GLY A 201 8.60 -20.70 -4.36
CA GLY A 201 9.99 -20.29 -4.49
C GLY A 201 10.35 -18.99 -3.80
N GLU A 202 11.64 -18.80 -3.55
CA GLU A 202 12.20 -17.51 -3.17
C GLU A 202 12.31 -16.62 -4.41
N GLY A 203 12.08 -15.32 -4.20
CA GLY A 203 11.93 -14.37 -5.28
C GLY A 203 12.58 -13.03 -5.01
N GLU A 204 12.74 -12.25 -6.07
CA GLU A 204 13.17 -10.86 -6.00
C GLU A 204 12.02 -10.02 -5.41
N LEU A 205 12.35 -9.23 -4.38
CA LEU A 205 11.43 -8.28 -3.77
C LEU A 205 11.68 -6.89 -4.34
N VAL A 206 10.63 -6.27 -4.86
CA VAL A 206 10.65 -4.90 -5.34
C VAL A 206 9.78 -4.07 -4.41
N ILE A 207 10.39 -3.22 -3.60
CA ILE A 207 9.71 -2.56 -2.48
C ILE A 207 9.76 -1.04 -2.62
N GLU A 208 8.58 -0.41 -2.52
CA GLU A 208 8.42 1.04 -2.47
C GLU A 208 7.67 1.46 -1.21
N GLY A 209 7.89 2.70 -0.78
CA GLY A 209 7.07 3.37 0.22
C GLY A 209 7.85 3.90 1.41
N GLY A 210 7.43 5.06 1.91
CA GLY A 210 8.17 5.80 2.93
C GLY A 210 8.24 5.10 4.29
N VAL A 211 7.28 4.22 4.62
CA VAL A 211 7.30 3.48 5.88
C VAL A 211 8.40 2.43 5.86
N PHE A 212 8.56 1.71 4.75
CA PHE A 212 9.64 0.72 4.60
C PHE A 212 11.03 1.35 4.78
N TRP A 213 11.28 2.43 4.02
CA TRP A 213 12.63 2.97 3.89
C TRP A 213 13.00 3.98 4.98
N LYS A 214 12.01 4.60 5.65
CA LYS A 214 12.24 5.69 6.62
C LYS A 214 11.62 5.42 8.00
N GLY A 215 10.88 4.32 8.15
CA GLY A 215 10.37 3.86 9.44
C GLY A 215 11.50 3.36 10.33
N TYR A 216 11.34 3.53 11.65
CA TYR A 216 12.34 3.12 12.61
C TYR A 216 12.66 1.63 12.50
N ASN A 217 13.92 1.31 12.19
CA ASN A 217 14.45 -0.05 12.04
C ASN A 217 13.57 -1.00 11.18
N PHE A 218 12.76 -0.45 10.27
CA PHE A 218 11.72 -1.23 9.61
C PHE A 218 12.31 -2.35 8.74
N VAL A 219 13.32 -2.01 7.95
CA VAL A 219 14.05 -2.97 7.10
C VAL A 219 14.71 -4.06 7.93
N GLY A 220 15.31 -3.70 9.07
CA GLY A 220 15.93 -4.66 9.99
C GLY A 220 14.92 -5.68 10.50
N TYR A 221 13.81 -5.19 11.09
CA TYR A 221 12.73 -6.07 11.56
C TYR A 221 12.17 -6.93 10.43
N PHE A 222 11.92 -6.36 9.26
CA PHE A 222 11.39 -7.07 8.11
C PHE A 222 12.30 -8.24 7.69
N ILE A 223 13.61 -8.01 7.59
CA ILE A 223 14.59 -9.04 7.25
C ILE A 223 14.64 -10.12 8.33
N ASP A 224 14.61 -9.73 9.61
CA ASP A 224 14.64 -10.67 10.73
C ASP A 224 13.41 -11.59 10.71
N TYR A 225 12.22 -11.07 10.39
CA TYR A 225 11.00 -11.87 10.28
C TYR A 225 10.92 -12.73 9.01
N LEU A 226 11.67 -12.41 7.95
CA LEU A 226 11.74 -13.27 6.76
C LEU A 226 12.71 -14.43 6.91
N LYS A 227 13.70 -14.32 7.82
CA LYS A 227 14.71 -15.36 8.06
C LYS A 227 14.27 -16.42 9.07
N ASN A 228 13.22 -16.14 9.86
CA ASN A 228 12.67 -17.03 10.88
C ASN A 228 11.38 -17.69 10.40
#